data_AF-A0A9X4RLS3-F1
#
_entry.id   AF-A0A9X4RLS3-F1
#
_cell.length_a   1.000
_cell.length_b   1.000
_cell.length_c   1.000
_cell.angle_alpha   90.00
_cell.angle_beta   90.00
_cell.angle_gamma   90.00
#
_symmetry.space_group_name_H-M   'P 1'
#
loop_
_entity.id
_entity.type
_entity.pdbx_description
1 polymer ?
#
loop_
_entity_poly.entity_id
_entity_poly.type
_entity_poly.pdbx_seq_one_letter_code
_entity_poly.pdbx_strand_id
1 'polypeptide(L)'
;MKNISKSTTASYHAGFLQFDVKLGEPAANLAALRAGLARLAPAGPGIIVLPELWSCGFAYGQLQHFALQTVEVLEEMQRLAGEYAIYLAGSLPEEVLTEVDSAIYNTLYIVGPEGVVGSIRKQQLFAPMGEDRHFSPGGNPQPVETGLGLVGGLVCYDLRFPELVRSQAAKGAQLLLVSAQWPAARREHWRTLAMARAIENQIFVVACNRCGVTGATEFGGHSLVIGPDGTILAEGGVEPDAAWVGIDPAVTQELRQRFNTVGVTPYRFNDQDKIMELEELAALTARYRTVGRKVVFTNGCFDILHQGHVTYLEQARGEGDCLVVGVNSDGSVRRLGKGDDRPVNHEQSRARILAALGCVDHVVIFTEETPQNLIAALMPDVLVKGGDWPVEKIVGAPEVLAAGGRVLSIPLVENYSTTSLLKKIRS
;
A
#
# COMPACT_ATOMS: atom_id res chain seq x y z
N MET A 1 28.66 8.61 -13.87
CA MET A 1 28.53 7.78 -12.66
C MET A 1 28.28 8.71 -11.47
N LYS A 2 27.03 8.82 -11.00
CA LYS A 2 26.75 9.54 -9.76
C LYS A 2 26.90 8.53 -8.61
N ASN A 3 27.84 8.81 -7.71
CA ASN A 3 27.98 8.09 -6.44
C ASN A 3 26.71 8.34 -5.63
N ILE A 4 25.81 7.36 -5.64
CA ILE A 4 24.68 7.31 -4.71
C ILE A 4 25.18 6.52 -3.50
N SER A 5 25.16 7.17 -2.35
CA SER A 5 25.32 6.56 -1.03
C SER A 5 24.56 5.23 -0.97
N LYS A 6 25.27 4.12 -0.75
CA LYS A 6 24.66 2.83 -0.45
C LYS A 6 23.91 2.98 0.87
N SER A 7 22.58 3.06 0.81
CA SER A 7 21.75 2.76 1.97
C SER A 7 21.92 1.28 2.29
N THR A 8 22.92 0.94 3.09
CA THR A 8 23.22 -0.43 3.47
C THR A 8 22.24 -0.89 4.54
N THR A 9 21.05 -1.33 4.13
CA THR A 9 20.27 -2.23 4.98
C THR A 9 21.14 -3.46 5.21
N ALA A 10 21.39 -3.81 6.48
CA ALA A 10 22.21 -4.97 6.82
C ALA A 10 21.57 -6.25 6.27
N SER A 11 22.39 -7.19 5.80
CA SER A 11 21.91 -8.52 5.41
C SER A 11 21.26 -9.21 6.61
N TYR A 12 20.17 -9.91 6.35
CA TYR A 12 19.39 -10.64 7.35
C TYR A 12 18.99 -12.00 6.78
N HIS A 13 18.25 -12.81 7.55
CA HIS A 13 17.71 -14.07 7.06
C HIS A 13 16.19 -14.06 6.98
N ALA A 14 15.62 -14.86 6.10
CA ALA A 14 14.20 -15.07 6.08
C ALA A 14 13.88 -16.52 5.75
N GLY A 15 12.72 -17.00 6.21
CA GLY A 15 12.40 -18.40 6.13
C GLY A 15 10.98 -18.74 6.52
N PHE A 16 10.66 -20.03 6.42
CA PHE A 16 9.33 -20.55 6.76
C PHE A 16 9.44 -21.75 7.69
N LEU A 17 8.39 -21.97 8.47
CA LEU A 17 8.14 -23.24 9.17
C LEU A 17 6.83 -23.84 8.67
N GLN A 18 6.93 -24.81 7.77
CA GLN A 18 5.81 -25.55 7.23
C GLN A 18 5.52 -26.75 8.13
N PHE A 19 4.29 -26.84 8.65
CA PHE A 19 3.86 -28.00 9.43
C PHE A 19 2.37 -28.26 9.26
N ASP A 20 1.94 -29.43 9.71
CA ASP A 20 0.54 -29.83 9.71
C ASP A 20 -0.20 -29.21 10.91
N VAL A 21 -0.94 -28.12 10.63
CA VAL A 21 -1.73 -27.40 11.64
C VAL A 21 -2.86 -28.30 12.15
N LYS A 22 -2.80 -28.65 13.44
CA LYS A 22 -3.81 -29.45 14.13
C LYS A 22 -5.02 -28.59 14.49
N LEU A 23 -6.19 -28.98 13.98
CA LEU A 23 -7.43 -28.21 14.12
C LEU A 23 -7.88 -28.18 15.59
N GLY A 24 -7.98 -26.97 16.16
CA GLY A 24 -8.45 -26.77 17.53
C GLY A 24 -7.46 -27.23 18.61
N GLU A 25 -6.18 -27.43 18.28
CA GLU A 25 -5.16 -27.93 19.22
C GLU A 25 -3.96 -26.97 19.39
N PRO A 26 -4.12 -25.79 20.03
CA PRO A 26 -3.03 -24.82 20.22
C PRO A 26 -1.77 -25.38 20.87
N ALA A 27 -1.91 -26.26 21.87
CA ALA A 27 -0.77 -26.88 22.54
C ALA A 27 0.08 -27.73 21.58
N ALA A 28 -0.55 -28.50 20.69
CA ALA A 28 0.14 -29.32 19.69
C ALA A 28 0.83 -28.45 18.64
N ASN A 29 0.16 -27.39 18.18
CA ASN A 29 0.72 -26.46 17.20
C ASN A 29 1.90 -25.65 17.76
N LEU A 30 1.82 -25.22 19.01
CA LEU A 30 2.93 -24.59 19.73
C LEU A 30 4.11 -25.56 19.91
N ALA A 31 3.84 -26.84 20.18
CA ALA A 31 4.89 -27.86 20.24
C ALA A 31 5.57 -28.05 18.87
N ALA A 32 4.81 -28.01 17.77
CA ALA A 32 5.35 -28.07 16.41
C ALA A 32 6.24 -26.84 16.09
N LEU A 33 5.81 -25.64 16.47
CA LEU A 33 6.62 -24.41 16.35
C LEU A 33 7.94 -24.56 17.13
N ARG A 34 7.89 -24.95 18.40
CA ARG A 34 9.08 -25.14 19.24
C ARG A 34 10.05 -26.17 18.65
N ALA A 35 9.53 -27.32 18.23
CA ALA A 35 10.34 -28.37 17.62
C ALA A 35 10.94 -27.94 16.27
N GLY A 36 10.19 -27.16 15.48
CA GLY A 36 10.65 -26.58 14.21
C GLY A 36 11.79 -25.59 14.42
N LEU A 37 11.64 -24.65 15.35
CA LEU A 37 12.68 -23.68 15.70
C LEU A 37 13.93 -24.36 16.27
N ALA A 38 13.77 -25.33 17.17
CA ALA A 38 14.90 -26.06 17.73
C ALA A 38 15.69 -26.86 16.66
N ARG A 39 14.99 -27.41 15.66
CA ARG A 39 15.63 -28.11 14.54
C ARG A 39 16.31 -27.16 13.56
N LEU A 40 15.65 -26.05 13.23
CA LEU A 40 16.18 -25.05 12.30
C LEU A 40 17.35 -24.28 12.91
N ALA A 41 17.32 -24.10 14.25
CA ALA A 41 18.29 -23.35 15.05
C ALA A 41 18.66 -22.01 14.38
N PRO A 42 17.68 -21.13 14.09
CA PRO A 42 17.95 -19.89 13.38
C PRO A 42 18.90 -19.01 14.19
N ALA A 43 19.85 -18.39 13.48
CA ALA A 43 20.84 -17.50 14.06
C ALA A 43 20.93 -16.20 13.24
N GLY A 44 21.18 -15.09 13.95
CA GLY A 44 21.24 -13.75 13.38
C GLY A 44 19.87 -13.12 13.13
N PRO A 45 19.83 -11.82 12.80
CA PRO A 45 18.57 -11.12 12.59
C PRO A 45 17.84 -11.71 11.38
N GLY A 46 16.53 -11.90 11.51
CA GLY A 46 15.72 -12.41 10.43
C GLY A 46 14.27 -12.64 10.81
N ILE A 47 13.48 -13.18 9.89
CA ILE A 47 12.05 -13.41 10.09
C ILE A 47 11.60 -14.79 9.59
N ILE A 48 10.90 -15.54 10.44
CA ILE A 48 10.28 -16.82 10.10
C ILE A 48 8.77 -16.64 9.94
N VAL A 49 8.23 -17.10 8.81
CA VAL A 49 6.80 -17.10 8.54
C VAL A 49 6.19 -18.46 8.90
N LEU A 50 5.03 -18.42 9.57
CA LEU A 50 4.21 -19.55 9.99
C LEU A 50 2.95 -19.63 9.10
N PRO A 51 2.24 -20.76 9.08
CA PRO A 51 0.99 -20.89 8.34
C PRO A 51 -0.11 -19.93 8.82
N GLU A 52 -1.15 -19.75 8.00
CA GLU A 52 -2.37 -19.03 8.43
C GLU A 52 -3.07 -19.74 9.58
N LEU A 53 -3.60 -18.99 10.54
CA LEU A 53 -4.31 -19.49 11.73
C LEU A 53 -3.57 -20.67 12.38
N TRP A 54 -2.24 -20.58 12.45
CA TRP A 54 -1.39 -21.73 12.76
C TRP A 54 -1.62 -22.30 14.17
N SER A 55 -2.17 -21.51 15.09
CA SER A 55 -2.45 -21.94 16.45
C SER A 55 -3.68 -22.84 16.56
N CYS A 56 -4.74 -22.62 15.76
CA CYS A 56 -6.02 -23.32 15.94
C CYS A 56 -6.65 -23.84 14.64
N GLY A 57 -6.12 -23.49 13.48
CA GLY A 57 -6.74 -23.76 12.19
C GLY A 57 -8.11 -23.09 12.02
N PHE A 58 -8.90 -23.58 11.06
CA PHE A 58 -10.26 -23.06 10.80
C PHE A 58 -11.29 -23.63 11.79
N ALA A 59 -11.02 -23.55 13.09
CA ALA A 59 -11.87 -24.07 14.15
C ALA A 59 -13.06 -23.12 14.44
N TYR A 60 -13.89 -22.87 13.42
CA TYR A 60 -14.95 -21.85 13.44
C TYR A 60 -15.93 -22.00 14.62
N GLY A 61 -16.26 -23.22 15.02
CA GLY A 61 -17.18 -23.50 16.14
C GLY A 61 -16.67 -23.03 17.51
N GLN A 62 -15.38 -22.73 17.64
CA GLN A 62 -14.73 -22.25 18.87
C GLN A 62 -13.91 -20.98 18.61
N LEU A 63 -14.20 -20.26 17.53
CA LEU A 63 -13.35 -19.15 17.08
C LEU A 63 -13.19 -18.05 18.13
N GLN A 64 -14.29 -17.69 18.80
CA GLN A 64 -14.29 -16.73 19.91
C GLN A 64 -13.33 -17.15 21.03
N HIS A 65 -13.35 -18.43 21.42
CA HIS A 65 -12.46 -18.96 22.45
C HIS A 65 -10.99 -18.83 22.04
N PHE A 66 -10.67 -19.16 20.78
CA PHE A 66 -9.31 -19.04 20.27
C PHE A 66 -8.85 -17.58 20.08
N ALA A 67 -9.76 -16.66 19.77
CA ALA A 67 -9.45 -15.24 19.70
C ALA A 67 -9.05 -14.67 21.07
N LEU A 68 -9.72 -15.10 22.14
CA LEU A 68 -9.33 -14.74 23.52
C LEU A 68 -7.96 -15.31 23.91
N GLN A 69 -7.61 -16.50 23.38
CA GLN A 69 -6.31 -17.15 23.62
C GLN A 69 -5.16 -16.53 22.80
N THR A 70 -5.44 -15.65 21.84
CA THR A 70 -4.39 -15.04 21.01
C THR A 70 -3.34 -14.29 21.82
N VAL A 71 -3.71 -13.69 22.97
CA VAL A 71 -2.76 -13.02 23.86
C VAL A 71 -1.68 -13.98 24.36
N GLU A 72 -2.08 -15.15 24.87
CA GLU A 72 -1.15 -16.18 25.37
C GLU A 72 -0.25 -16.74 24.24
N VAL A 73 -0.81 -16.88 23.03
CA VAL A 73 -0.04 -17.31 21.85
C VAL A 73 1.00 -16.26 21.46
N LEU A 74 0.65 -14.97 21.51
CA LEU A 74 1.57 -13.88 21.20
C LEU A 74 2.68 -13.75 22.24
N GLU A 75 2.39 -13.97 23.52
CA GLU A 75 3.40 -14.03 24.59
C GLU A 75 4.43 -15.14 24.35
N GLU A 76 3.97 -16.33 23.96
CA GLU A 76 4.88 -17.44 23.63
C GLU A 76 5.65 -17.18 22.33
N MET A 77 5.04 -16.55 21.33
CA MET A 77 5.76 -16.07 20.14
C MET A 77 6.86 -15.08 20.51
N GLN A 78 6.58 -14.11 21.40
CA GLN A 78 7.56 -13.14 21.86
C GLN A 78 8.70 -13.81 22.61
N ARG A 79 8.40 -14.76 23.50
CA ARG A 79 9.41 -15.51 24.24
C ARG A 79 10.37 -16.24 23.29
N LEU A 80 9.83 -16.91 22.28
CA LEU A 80 10.62 -17.62 21.26
C LEU A 80 11.39 -16.64 20.35
N ALA A 81 10.76 -15.54 19.93
CA ALA A 81 11.43 -14.49 19.16
C ALA A 81 12.65 -13.94 19.91
N GLY A 82 12.53 -13.73 21.23
CA GLY A 82 13.65 -13.33 22.10
C GLY A 82 14.72 -14.39 22.27
N GLU A 83 14.35 -15.66 22.43
CA GLU A 83 15.27 -16.80 22.57
C GLU A 83 16.21 -16.94 21.36
N TYR A 84 15.68 -16.77 20.14
CA TYR A 84 16.43 -16.90 18.89
C TYR A 84 16.91 -15.56 18.31
N ALA A 85 16.54 -14.42 18.92
CA ALA A 85 16.80 -13.07 18.43
C ALA A 85 16.32 -12.81 16.97
N ILE A 86 15.10 -13.26 16.66
CA ILE A 86 14.45 -13.15 15.34
C ILE A 86 13.05 -12.54 15.46
N TYR A 87 12.41 -12.32 14.31
CA TYR A 87 10.99 -12.08 14.19
C TYR A 87 10.24 -13.38 13.85
N LEU A 88 9.04 -13.53 14.39
CA LEU A 88 8.07 -14.56 14.00
C LEU A 88 6.84 -13.88 13.40
N ALA A 89 6.32 -14.42 12.29
CA ALA A 89 5.12 -13.91 11.66
C ALA A 89 4.15 -15.02 11.29
N GLY A 90 2.89 -14.89 11.67
CA GLY A 90 1.83 -15.85 11.34
C GLY A 90 0.48 -15.28 11.68
N SER A 91 -0.58 -15.75 11.00
CA SER A 91 -1.92 -15.23 11.29
C SER A 91 -2.61 -15.95 12.46
N LEU A 92 -3.37 -15.19 13.23
CA LEU A 92 -4.14 -15.62 14.41
C LEU A 92 -5.51 -14.93 14.39
N PRO A 93 -6.53 -15.48 15.07
CA PRO A 93 -7.80 -14.77 15.28
C PRO A 93 -7.59 -13.55 16.18
N GLU A 94 -8.09 -12.39 15.79
CA GLU A 94 -8.06 -11.16 16.57
C GLU A 94 -9.49 -10.74 16.90
N GLU A 95 -9.85 -10.70 18.18
CA GLU A 95 -11.11 -10.11 18.60
C GLU A 95 -10.96 -8.60 18.84
N VAL A 96 -11.89 -7.82 18.30
CA VAL A 96 -12.02 -6.38 18.54
C VAL A 96 -13.42 -6.09 19.03
N LEU A 97 -13.51 -5.49 20.21
CA LEU A 97 -14.77 -4.99 20.75
C LEU A 97 -15.19 -3.74 19.97
N THR A 98 -16.41 -3.73 19.45
CA THR A 98 -17.05 -2.56 18.85
C THR A 98 -18.12 -2.02 19.81
N GLU A 99 -18.70 -0.86 19.51
CA GLU A 99 -19.73 -0.23 20.36
C GLU A 99 -21.01 -1.09 20.50
N VAL A 100 -21.24 -2.04 19.59
CA VAL A 100 -22.49 -2.81 19.50
C VAL A 100 -22.28 -4.33 19.53
N ASP A 101 -21.10 -4.82 19.11
CA ASP A 101 -20.78 -6.27 19.04
C ASP A 101 -19.25 -6.53 19.07
N SER A 102 -18.82 -7.78 19.08
CA SER A 102 -17.42 -8.18 18.84
C SER A 102 -17.19 -8.53 17.36
N ALA A 103 -16.11 -8.04 16.77
CA ALA A 103 -15.67 -8.41 15.43
C ALA A 103 -14.39 -9.22 15.50
N ILE A 104 -14.34 -10.39 14.85
CA ILE A 104 -13.14 -11.21 14.78
C ILE A 104 -12.47 -11.03 13.41
N TYR A 105 -11.15 -10.86 13.38
CA TYR A 105 -10.34 -10.76 12.17
C TYR A 105 -9.34 -11.92 12.09
N ASN A 106 -8.95 -12.29 10.86
CA ASN A 106 -7.81 -13.17 10.63
C ASN A 106 -6.59 -12.28 10.43
N THR A 107 -5.71 -12.22 11.42
CA THR A 107 -4.70 -11.16 11.54
C THR A 107 -3.30 -11.73 11.52
N LEU A 108 -2.51 -11.37 10.51
CA LEU A 108 -1.08 -11.63 10.47
C LEU A 108 -0.37 -10.74 11.48
N TYR A 109 0.21 -11.34 12.52
CA TYR A 109 1.05 -10.64 13.48
C TYR A 109 2.52 -10.77 13.11
N ILE A 110 3.30 -9.72 13.34
CA ILE A 110 4.76 -9.73 13.30
C ILE A 110 5.27 -9.46 14.71
N VAL A 111 5.93 -10.45 15.31
CA VAL A 111 6.38 -10.44 16.70
C VAL A 111 7.89 -10.48 16.73
N GLY A 112 8.52 -9.50 17.37
CA GLY A 112 9.96 -9.45 17.60
C GLY A 112 10.32 -9.74 19.05
N PRO A 113 11.61 -9.66 19.41
CA PRO A 113 12.11 -9.91 20.76
C PRO A 113 11.47 -9.00 21.84
N GLU A 114 11.10 -7.79 21.45
CA GLU A 114 10.51 -6.77 22.34
C GLU A 114 8.98 -6.81 22.39
N GLY A 115 8.34 -7.66 21.57
CA GLY A 115 6.88 -7.79 21.50
C GLY A 115 6.32 -7.68 20.08
N VAL A 116 5.01 -7.45 19.98
CA VAL A 116 4.32 -7.27 18.70
C VAL A 116 4.76 -5.97 18.05
N VAL A 117 5.37 -6.06 16.87
CA VAL A 117 5.87 -4.90 16.11
C VAL A 117 4.79 -4.31 15.21
N GLY A 118 3.88 -5.15 14.73
CA GLY A 118 2.73 -4.72 13.95
C GLY A 118 1.86 -5.89 13.51
N SER A 119 0.76 -5.56 12.85
CA SER A 119 -0.20 -6.56 12.37
C SER A 119 -0.89 -6.12 11.08
N ILE A 120 -1.34 -7.10 10.30
CA ILE A 120 -2.05 -6.90 9.04
C ILE A 120 -3.26 -7.84 9.01
N ARG A 121 -4.47 -7.27 8.98
CA ARG A 121 -5.72 -8.03 8.87
C ARG A 121 -5.92 -8.55 7.45
N LYS A 122 -6.44 -9.76 7.30
CA LYS A 122 -6.80 -10.36 6.01
C LYS A 122 -7.84 -9.51 5.30
N GLN A 123 -7.62 -9.20 4.03
CA GLN A 123 -8.49 -8.29 3.28
C GLN A 123 -9.61 -9.03 2.56
N GLN A 124 -9.25 -10.14 1.92
CA GLN A 124 -10.11 -10.90 1.03
C GLN A 124 -10.48 -12.20 1.72
N LEU A 125 -11.69 -12.25 2.27
CA LEU A 125 -12.24 -13.45 2.89
C LEU A 125 -12.68 -14.47 1.83
N PHE A 126 -12.45 -15.75 2.09
CA PHE A 126 -12.76 -16.83 1.17
C PHE A 126 -14.22 -17.29 1.33
N ALA A 127 -15.15 -16.52 0.75
CA ALA A 127 -16.59 -16.79 0.79
C ALA A 127 -17.03 -18.23 0.38
N PRO A 128 -16.38 -18.92 -0.59
CA PRO A 128 -16.74 -20.31 -0.92
C PRO A 128 -16.64 -21.30 0.24
N MET A 129 -15.88 -21.00 1.30
CA MET A 129 -15.83 -21.81 2.54
C MET A 129 -16.51 -21.13 3.73
N GLY A 130 -17.28 -20.06 3.50
CA GLY A 130 -18.03 -19.35 4.53
C GLY A 130 -17.17 -18.56 5.51
N GLU A 131 -15.93 -18.22 5.15
CA GLU A 131 -15.02 -17.46 6.03
C GLU A 131 -15.62 -16.09 6.43
N ASP A 132 -16.39 -15.47 5.52
CA ASP A 132 -17.13 -14.22 5.69
C ASP A 132 -18.25 -14.27 6.73
N ARG A 133 -18.63 -15.47 7.19
CA ARG A 133 -19.60 -15.65 8.28
C ARG A 133 -18.96 -15.63 9.66
N HIS A 134 -17.63 -15.74 9.72
CA HIS A 134 -16.88 -15.91 10.95
C HIS A 134 -15.86 -14.79 11.19
N PHE A 135 -15.34 -14.19 10.11
CA PHE A 135 -14.39 -13.11 10.17
C PHE A 135 -14.94 -11.86 9.48
N SER A 136 -14.47 -10.71 9.95
CA SER A 136 -14.61 -9.42 9.28
C SER A 136 -13.41 -9.16 8.36
N PRO A 137 -13.61 -8.54 7.18
CA PRO A 137 -12.50 -8.17 6.33
C PRO A 137 -11.71 -7.01 6.97
N GLY A 138 -10.40 -7.03 6.80
CA GLY A 138 -9.54 -5.90 7.13
C GLY A 138 -9.79 -4.70 6.21
N GLY A 139 -9.09 -3.60 6.51
CA GLY A 139 -9.01 -2.41 5.65
C GLY A 139 -7.62 -2.25 5.04
N ASN A 140 -7.39 -1.18 4.26
CA ASN A 140 -6.18 -0.95 3.46
C ASN A 140 -4.84 -1.33 4.16
N PRO A 141 -4.20 -2.47 3.80
CA PRO A 141 -3.06 -2.98 4.54
C PRO A 141 -1.84 -2.08 4.33
N GLN A 142 -1.19 -1.73 5.43
CA GLN A 142 0.06 -0.97 5.44
C GLN A 142 1.23 -1.93 5.71
N PRO A 143 2.40 -1.74 5.08
CA PRO A 143 3.59 -2.47 5.48
C PRO A 143 3.99 -2.07 6.91
N VAL A 144 4.56 -3.01 7.65
CA VAL A 144 5.02 -2.84 9.03
C VAL A 144 6.50 -2.48 9.03
N GLU A 145 6.88 -1.47 9.80
CA GLU A 145 8.29 -1.11 10.01
C GLU A 145 8.93 -2.06 11.03
N THR A 146 10.06 -2.66 10.67
CA THR A 146 10.80 -3.60 11.50
C THR A 146 12.29 -3.25 11.48
N GLY A 147 13.09 -3.90 12.34
CA GLY A 147 14.56 -3.81 12.27
C GLY A 147 15.15 -4.34 10.94
N LEU A 148 14.37 -5.06 10.13
CA LEU A 148 14.75 -5.56 8.81
C LEU A 148 14.37 -4.61 7.67
N GLY A 149 13.67 -3.50 7.97
CA GLY A 149 13.05 -2.59 7.02
C GLY A 149 11.53 -2.73 6.96
N LEU A 150 10.91 -2.14 5.94
CA LEU A 150 9.46 -2.24 5.71
C LEU A 150 9.10 -3.62 5.15
N VAL A 151 8.22 -4.31 5.88
CA VAL A 151 7.74 -5.66 5.58
C VAL A 151 6.25 -5.60 5.26
N GLY A 152 5.89 -6.01 4.05
CA GLY A 152 4.49 -6.20 3.67
C GLY A 152 3.99 -7.59 4.08
N GLY A 153 2.67 -7.76 4.14
CA GLY A 153 2.05 -9.02 4.51
C GLY A 153 0.74 -9.29 3.79
N LEU A 154 0.44 -10.57 3.61
CA LEU A 154 -0.81 -11.10 3.08
C LEU A 154 -1.25 -12.32 3.88
N VAL A 155 -2.55 -12.56 3.94
CA VAL A 155 -3.11 -13.80 4.48
C VAL A 155 -3.79 -14.60 3.38
N CYS A 156 -3.18 -15.74 3.02
CA CYS A 156 -3.72 -16.77 2.15
C CYS A 156 -4.38 -16.23 0.86
N TYR A 157 -5.72 -16.13 0.84
CA TYR A 157 -6.51 -15.74 -0.32
C TYR A 157 -6.12 -14.37 -0.89
N ASP A 158 -5.61 -13.46 -0.04
CA ASP A 158 -5.03 -12.18 -0.44
C ASP A 158 -3.97 -12.32 -1.55
N LEU A 159 -3.25 -13.44 -1.60
CA LEU A 159 -2.25 -13.71 -2.64
C LEU A 159 -2.82 -13.62 -4.06
N ARG A 160 -4.13 -13.82 -4.26
CA ARG A 160 -4.78 -13.70 -5.57
C ARG A 160 -4.93 -12.26 -6.07
N PHE A 161 -4.78 -11.27 -5.20
CA PHE A 161 -5.12 -9.86 -5.47
C PHE A 161 -3.84 -9.01 -5.56
N PRO A 162 -3.31 -8.76 -6.77
CA PRO A 162 -2.05 -8.03 -6.94
C PRO A 162 -2.07 -6.64 -6.30
N GLU A 163 -3.22 -5.97 -6.27
CA GLU A 163 -3.44 -4.65 -5.68
C GLU A 163 -2.84 -4.52 -4.28
N LEU A 164 -3.00 -5.55 -3.46
CA LEU A 164 -2.60 -5.55 -2.05
C LEU A 164 -1.08 -5.54 -1.89
N VAL A 165 -0.36 -6.21 -2.79
CA VAL A 165 1.11 -6.20 -2.78
C VAL A 165 1.64 -4.94 -3.45
N ARG A 166 1.01 -4.52 -4.56
CA ARG A 166 1.36 -3.27 -5.25
C ARG A 166 1.34 -2.09 -4.28
N SER A 167 0.29 -1.96 -3.45
CA SER A 167 0.14 -0.83 -2.53
C SER A 167 1.20 -0.81 -1.42
N GLN A 168 1.61 -1.98 -0.93
CA GLN A 168 2.64 -2.12 0.12
C GLN A 168 4.05 -1.92 -0.47
N ALA A 169 4.34 -2.49 -1.65
CA ALA A 169 5.60 -2.30 -2.34
C ALA A 169 5.83 -0.84 -2.75
N ALA A 170 4.77 -0.14 -3.20
CA ALA A 170 4.83 1.29 -3.54
C ALA A 170 5.19 2.18 -2.34
N LYS A 171 4.87 1.76 -1.12
CA LYS A 171 5.27 2.44 0.13
C LYS A 171 6.72 2.15 0.55
N GLY A 172 7.41 1.25 -0.16
CA GLY A 172 8.81 0.93 0.07
C GLY A 172 9.05 -0.44 0.71
N ALA A 173 8.04 -1.29 0.85
CA ALA A 173 8.25 -2.67 1.32
C ALA A 173 9.25 -3.41 0.42
N GLN A 174 10.19 -4.13 1.03
CA GLN A 174 11.22 -4.90 0.31
C GLN A 174 11.11 -6.41 0.53
N LEU A 175 10.28 -6.81 1.49
CA LEU A 175 9.96 -8.19 1.82
C LEU A 175 8.44 -8.31 1.95
N LEU A 176 7.87 -9.36 1.38
CA LEU A 176 6.47 -9.73 1.51
C LEU A 176 6.35 -11.06 2.26
N LEU A 177 5.52 -11.09 3.30
CA LEU A 177 5.17 -12.32 4.00
C LEU A 177 3.81 -12.82 3.52
N VAL A 178 3.68 -14.12 3.29
CA VAL A 178 2.40 -14.75 2.97
C VAL A 178 2.17 -15.92 3.92
N SER A 179 1.22 -15.75 4.83
CA SER A 179 0.79 -16.77 5.80
C SER A 179 -0.44 -17.48 5.24
N ALA A 180 -0.39 -18.81 5.01
CA ALA A 180 -1.45 -19.50 4.26
C ALA A 180 -1.81 -20.91 4.76
N GLN A 181 -3.07 -21.31 4.52
CA GLN A 181 -3.53 -22.69 4.47
C GLN A 181 -4.17 -22.98 3.10
N TRP A 182 -3.32 -23.18 2.09
CA TRP A 182 -3.69 -23.33 0.70
C TRP A 182 -3.83 -24.81 0.29
N PRO A 183 -5.00 -25.24 -0.22
CA PRO A 183 -5.24 -26.65 -0.59
C PRO A 183 -4.35 -27.17 -1.73
N ALA A 184 -3.98 -28.45 -1.64
CA ALA A 184 -3.13 -29.14 -2.62
C ALA A 184 -3.72 -29.10 -4.05
N ALA A 185 -5.04 -29.14 -4.18
CA ALA A 185 -5.75 -29.02 -5.45
C ALA A 185 -5.45 -27.73 -6.25
N ARG A 186 -4.87 -26.71 -5.60
CA ARG A 186 -4.50 -25.42 -6.23
C ARG A 186 -3.03 -25.07 -6.02
N ARG A 187 -2.16 -26.06 -5.83
CA ARG A 187 -0.71 -25.89 -5.60
C ARG A 187 -0.01 -25.05 -6.68
N GLU A 188 -0.35 -25.27 -7.95
CA GLU A 188 0.25 -24.50 -9.03
C GLU A 188 -0.15 -23.01 -8.99
N HIS A 189 -1.37 -22.71 -8.53
CA HIS A 189 -1.77 -21.31 -8.31
C HIS A 189 -0.95 -20.69 -7.18
N TRP A 190 -0.67 -21.44 -6.11
CA TRP A 190 0.16 -20.99 -4.99
C TRP A 190 1.57 -20.61 -5.45
N ARG A 191 2.29 -21.54 -6.12
CA ARG A 191 3.64 -21.28 -6.62
C ARG A 191 3.65 -20.13 -7.63
N THR A 192 2.77 -20.17 -8.62
CA THR A 192 2.72 -19.17 -9.70
C THR A 192 2.46 -17.77 -9.16
N LEU A 193 1.49 -17.61 -8.27
CA LEU A 193 1.15 -16.30 -7.72
C LEU A 193 2.24 -15.77 -6.79
N ALA A 194 2.84 -16.60 -5.94
CA ALA A 194 3.93 -16.18 -5.06
C ALA A 194 5.14 -15.67 -5.87
N MET A 195 5.53 -16.38 -6.93
CA MET A 195 6.58 -15.93 -7.85
C MET A 195 6.20 -14.66 -8.58
N ALA A 196 4.96 -14.56 -9.07
CA ALA A 196 4.48 -13.35 -9.74
C ALA A 196 4.54 -12.12 -8.83
N ARG A 197 4.19 -12.24 -7.54
CA ARG A 197 4.32 -11.14 -6.57
C ARG A 197 5.75 -10.68 -6.38
N ALA A 198 6.72 -11.61 -6.36
CA ALA A 198 8.13 -11.26 -6.27
C ALA A 198 8.58 -10.48 -7.51
N ILE A 199 8.30 -11.02 -8.70
CA ILE A 199 8.74 -10.48 -10.00
C ILE A 199 8.12 -9.10 -10.26
N GLU A 200 6.79 -8.97 -10.17
CA GLU A 200 6.09 -7.75 -10.59
C GLU A 200 6.38 -6.56 -9.66
N ASN A 201 6.74 -6.83 -8.40
CA ASN A 201 7.06 -5.82 -7.38
C ASN A 201 8.55 -5.64 -7.15
N GLN A 202 9.39 -6.53 -7.67
CA GLN A 202 10.84 -6.55 -7.42
C GLN A 202 11.12 -6.51 -5.91
N ILE A 203 10.57 -7.48 -5.18
CA ILE A 203 10.72 -7.65 -3.73
C ILE A 203 10.94 -9.12 -3.39
N PHE A 204 11.59 -9.39 -2.26
CA PHE A 204 11.63 -10.75 -1.73
C PHE A 204 10.25 -11.19 -1.25
N VAL A 205 9.96 -12.49 -1.37
CA VAL A 205 8.70 -13.08 -0.88
C VAL A 205 9.04 -14.30 -0.03
N VAL A 206 8.45 -14.38 1.16
CA VAL A 206 8.47 -15.56 2.02
C VAL A 206 7.02 -16.01 2.20
N ALA A 207 6.70 -17.15 1.62
CA ALA A 207 5.35 -17.67 1.57
C ALA A 207 5.30 -19.00 2.34
N CYS A 208 4.66 -19.02 3.50
CA CYS A 208 4.50 -20.22 4.32
C CYS A 208 3.08 -20.76 4.17
N ASN A 209 2.99 -21.98 3.68
CA ASN A 209 1.76 -22.76 3.64
C ASN A 209 1.83 -23.90 4.67
N ARG A 210 0.68 -24.33 5.19
CA ARG A 210 0.64 -25.60 5.93
C ARG A 210 0.76 -26.80 4.98
N CYS A 211 1.10 -27.94 5.57
CA CYS A 211 0.97 -29.26 4.94
C CYS A 211 -0.09 -30.11 5.66
N GLY A 212 -0.20 -31.38 5.27
CA GLY A 212 -1.06 -32.36 5.91
C GLY A 212 -2.53 -32.31 5.47
N VAL A 213 -3.39 -32.93 6.26
CA VAL A 213 -4.81 -33.16 5.91
C VAL A 213 -5.71 -32.73 7.07
N THR A 214 -6.83 -32.07 6.77
CA THR A 214 -7.90 -31.82 7.74
C THR A 214 -9.24 -32.13 7.11
N GLY A 215 -9.98 -33.07 7.71
CA GLY A 215 -11.21 -33.59 7.12
C GLY A 215 -10.93 -34.18 5.72
N ALA A 216 -11.66 -33.68 4.72
CA ALA A 216 -11.48 -34.08 3.32
C ALA A 216 -10.47 -33.21 2.55
N THR A 217 -9.86 -32.20 3.18
CA THR A 217 -8.96 -31.25 2.51
C THR A 217 -7.51 -31.61 2.76
N GLU A 218 -6.78 -31.90 1.69
CA GLU A 218 -5.33 -31.99 1.67
C GLU A 218 -4.72 -30.61 1.40
N PHE A 219 -3.72 -30.22 2.19
CA PHE A 219 -3.01 -28.96 2.03
C PHE A 219 -1.69 -29.12 1.31
N GLY A 220 -1.37 -28.11 0.49
CA GLY A 220 -0.33 -28.24 -0.52
C GLY A 220 1.09 -28.37 0.03
N GLY A 221 1.41 -27.81 1.20
CA GLY A 221 2.79 -27.52 1.53
C GLY A 221 3.39 -26.54 0.51
N HIS A 222 4.59 -26.84 0.00
CA HIS A 222 5.31 -26.03 -0.98
C HIS A 222 5.54 -24.59 -0.53
N SER A 223 5.87 -24.39 0.73
CA SER A 223 6.33 -23.08 1.23
C SER A 223 7.60 -22.63 0.49
N LEU A 224 7.77 -21.31 0.29
CA LEU A 224 8.76 -20.74 -0.62
C LEU A 224 9.50 -19.57 0.00
N VAL A 225 10.77 -19.43 -0.34
CA VAL A 225 11.48 -18.14 -0.28
C VAL A 225 11.92 -17.79 -1.69
N ILE A 226 11.57 -16.58 -2.14
CA ILE A 226 11.70 -16.15 -3.53
C ILE A 226 12.46 -14.82 -3.59
N GLY A 227 13.45 -14.75 -4.46
CA GLY A 227 14.20 -13.54 -4.77
C GLY A 227 13.38 -12.53 -5.59
N PRO A 228 13.80 -11.27 -5.64
CA PRO A 228 13.06 -10.19 -6.30
C PRO A 228 12.93 -10.36 -7.83
N ASP A 229 13.72 -11.24 -8.44
CA ASP A 229 13.67 -11.61 -9.85
C ASP A 229 12.80 -12.85 -10.13
N GLY A 230 12.19 -13.44 -9.09
CA GLY A 230 11.42 -14.67 -9.17
C GLY A 230 12.22 -15.95 -8.94
N THR A 231 13.54 -15.87 -8.70
CA THR A 231 14.36 -17.04 -8.39
C THR A 231 13.90 -17.68 -7.07
N ILE A 232 13.62 -18.99 -7.09
CA ILE A 232 13.29 -19.74 -5.87
C ILE A 232 14.60 -19.99 -5.11
N LEU A 233 14.72 -19.40 -3.92
CA LEU A 233 15.87 -19.55 -3.02
C LEU A 233 15.72 -20.77 -2.11
N ALA A 234 14.48 -21.10 -1.74
CA ALA A 234 14.14 -22.32 -1.03
C ALA A 234 12.68 -22.71 -1.33
N GLU A 235 12.41 -24.02 -1.35
CA GLU A 235 11.06 -24.56 -1.49
C GLU A 235 10.91 -25.82 -0.63
N GLY A 236 9.84 -25.89 0.15
CA GLY A 236 9.49 -27.07 0.95
C GLY A 236 8.74 -28.13 0.14
N GLY A 237 8.71 -29.35 0.65
CA GLY A 237 7.92 -30.44 0.07
C GLY A 237 6.42 -30.40 0.41
N VAL A 238 5.78 -31.57 0.42
CA VAL A 238 4.39 -31.76 0.86
C VAL A 238 4.27 -32.15 2.34
N GLU A 239 5.40 -32.38 3.01
CA GLU A 239 5.50 -32.80 4.41
C GLU A 239 6.00 -31.64 5.29
N PRO A 240 6.01 -31.77 6.64
CA PRO A 240 6.59 -30.75 7.50
C PRO A 240 8.04 -30.46 7.15
N ASP A 241 8.36 -29.19 6.95
CA ASP A 241 9.64 -28.74 6.40
C ASP A 241 9.96 -27.31 6.85
N ALA A 242 11.22 -26.90 6.71
CA ALA A 242 11.68 -25.59 7.13
C ALA A 242 12.84 -25.11 6.27
N ALA A 243 12.90 -23.81 6.02
CA ALA A 243 14.03 -23.18 5.36
C ALA A 243 14.42 -21.87 6.06
N TRP A 244 15.71 -21.57 6.05
CA TRP A 244 16.30 -20.33 6.57
C TRP A 244 17.39 -19.88 5.60
N VAL A 245 17.13 -18.80 4.87
CA VAL A 245 18.04 -18.35 3.79
C VAL A 245 18.50 -16.93 4.04
N GLY A 246 19.75 -16.64 3.66
CA GLY A 246 20.29 -15.30 3.70
C GLY A 246 19.63 -14.40 2.66
N ILE A 247 19.26 -13.20 3.07
CA ILE A 247 18.67 -12.14 2.26
C ILE A 247 19.69 -11.01 2.16
N ASP A 248 20.06 -10.67 0.92
CA ASP A 248 20.85 -9.48 0.61
C ASP A 248 19.94 -8.41 -0.02
N PRO A 249 19.57 -7.36 0.73
CA PRO A 249 18.77 -6.25 0.22
C PRO A 249 19.40 -5.54 -0.98
N ALA A 250 20.72 -5.63 -1.17
CA ALA A 250 21.40 -5.02 -2.32
C ALA A 250 20.95 -5.61 -3.66
N VAL A 251 20.54 -6.90 -3.69
CA VAL A 251 20.04 -7.58 -4.90
C VAL A 251 18.80 -6.88 -5.45
N THR A 252 17.87 -6.47 -4.57
CA THR A 252 16.68 -5.70 -4.96
C THR A 252 17.06 -4.38 -5.61
N GLN A 253 18.06 -3.68 -5.06
CA GLN A 253 18.51 -2.40 -5.58
C GLN A 253 19.17 -2.55 -6.95
N GLU A 254 20.02 -3.56 -7.13
CA GLU A 254 20.64 -3.88 -8.42
C GLU A 254 19.59 -4.22 -9.48
N LEU A 255 18.61 -5.06 -9.13
CA LEU A 255 17.55 -5.46 -10.06
C LEU A 255 16.73 -4.24 -10.51
N ARG A 256 16.36 -3.34 -9.60
CA ARG A 256 15.62 -2.11 -9.91
C ARG A 256 16.43 -1.13 -10.76
N GLN A 257 17.76 -1.10 -10.62
CA GLN A 257 18.63 -0.31 -11.50
C GLN A 257 18.67 -0.88 -12.92
N ARG A 258 18.68 -2.22 -13.04
CA ARG A 258 18.75 -2.91 -14.34
C ARG A 258 17.40 -2.94 -15.07
N PHE A 259 16.31 -3.10 -14.33
CA PHE A 259 14.93 -3.12 -14.82
C PHE A 259 14.15 -1.95 -14.21
N ASN A 260 14.48 -0.72 -14.62
CA ASN A 260 13.70 0.45 -14.25
C ASN A 260 12.52 0.64 -15.22
N THR A 261 11.38 1.08 -14.69
CA THR A 261 10.31 1.60 -15.55
C THR A 261 10.68 3.02 -15.97
N VAL A 262 10.90 3.24 -17.27
CA VAL A 262 11.01 4.59 -17.83
C VAL A 262 9.58 5.09 -18.06
N GLY A 263 9.04 5.86 -17.11
CA GLY A 263 7.68 6.41 -17.18
C GLY A 263 6.94 6.44 -15.84
N VAL A 264 5.77 7.07 -15.81
CA VAL A 264 4.91 7.15 -14.61
C VAL A 264 4.08 5.88 -14.48
N THR A 265 4.13 5.23 -13.32
CA THR A 265 3.23 4.10 -12.99
C THR A 265 1.78 4.61 -12.92
N PRO A 266 0.81 4.01 -13.64
CA PRO A 266 -0.59 4.42 -13.56
C PRO A 266 -1.16 4.23 -12.14
N TYR A 267 -1.85 5.26 -11.63
CA TYR A 267 -2.29 5.42 -10.23
C TYR A 267 -3.44 4.46 -9.82
N ARG A 268 -3.42 3.98 -8.56
CA ARG A 268 -4.48 3.15 -7.92
C ARG A 268 -4.64 3.49 -6.42
N PHE A 269 -5.17 4.65 -6.09
CA PHE A 269 -5.54 4.98 -4.70
C PHE A 269 -7.00 5.39 -4.61
N ASN A 270 -7.59 5.28 -3.41
CA ASN A 270 -8.86 5.91 -3.09
C ASN A 270 -8.69 7.40 -3.36
N ASP A 271 -9.38 7.95 -4.35
CA ASP A 271 -9.17 9.34 -4.75
C ASP A 271 -9.44 10.34 -3.61
N GLN A 272 -10.19 9.94 -2.56
CA GLN A 272 -10.36 10.80 -1.38
C GLN A 272 -9.02 11.11 -0.68
N ASP A 273 -8.05 10.19 -0.71
CA ASP A 273 -6.73 10.40 -0.11
C ASP A 273 -5.91 11.47 -0.86
N LYS A 274 -6.32 11.85 -2.08
CA LYS A 274 -5.71 12.94 -2.83
C LYS A 274 -6.21 14.31 -2.38
N ILE A 275 -7.34 14.39 -1.67
CA ILE A 275 -7.87 15.64 -1.14
C ILE A 275 -7.20 15.87 0.21
N MET A 276 -6.34 16.87 0.29
CA MET A 276 -5.49 17.10 1.46
C MET A 276 -5.67 18.51 2.01
N GLU A 277 -5.46 18.64 3.32
CA GLU A 277 -5.32 19.95 3.96
C GLU A 277 -3.97 20.58 3.60
N LEU A 278 -3.92 21.91 3.55
CA LEU A 278 -2.75 22.65 3.06
C LEU A 278 -1.46 22.31 3.83
N GLU A 279 -1.54 22.22 5.15
CA GLU A 279 -0.38 21.96 6.02
C GLU A 279 0.25 20.59 5.72
N GLU A 280 -0.58 19.56 5.59
CA GLU A 280 -0.16 18.19 5.25
C GLU A 280 0.41 18.12 3.84
N LEU A 281 -0.25 18.78 2.88
CA LEU A 281 0.18 18.82 1.50
C LEU A 281 1.49 19.59 1.32
N ALA A 282 1.71 20.67 2.08
CA ALA A 282 2.97 21.42 2.10
C ALA A 282 4.11 20.53 2.62
N ALA A 283 3.89 19.79 3.71
CA ALA A 283 4.88 18.83 4.22
C ALA A 283 5.18 17.72 3.20
N LEU A 284 4.16 17.19 2.52
CA LEU A 284 4.30 16.14 1.52
C LEU A 284 5.04 16.62 0.27
N THR A 285 4.68 17.79 -0.25
CA THR A 285 5.33 18.39 -1.42
C THR A 285 6.78 18.77 -1.14
N ALA A 286 7.10 19.23 0.08
CA ALA A 286 8.48 19.40 0.51
C ALA A 286 9.27 18.09 0.47
N ARG A 287 8.68 16.96 0.93
CA ARG A 287 9.30 15.63 0.84
C ARG A 287 9.47 15.16 -0.61
N TYR A 288 8.54 15.47 -1.52
CA TYR A 288 8.72 15.15 -2.93
C TYR A 288 9.96 15.82 -3.52
N ARG A 289 10.23 17.07 -3.13
CA ARG A 289 11.43 17.79 -3.59
C ARG A 289 12.72 17.22 -3.02
N THR A 290 12.74 16.77 -1.76
CA THR A 290 13.95 16.16 -1.18
C THR A 290 14.37 14.88 -1.90
N VAL A 291 13.42 14.15 -2.49
CA VAL A 291 13.69 12.97 -3.32
C VAL A 291 13.79 13.28 -4.83
N GLY A 292 13.79 14.56 -5.21
CA GLY A 292 14.02 15.02 -6.57
C GLY A 292 12.80 14.97 -7.51
N ARG A 293 11.58 14.82 -6.98
CA ARG A 293 10.34 14.91 -7.78
C ARG A 293 9.95 16.37 -8.01
N LYS A 294 9.53 16.70 -9.22
CA LYS A 294 9.05 18.03 -9.61
C LYS A 294 7.55 18.18 -9.35
N VAL A 295 7.18 19.19 -8.58
CA VAL A 295 5.79 19.52 -8.25
C VAL A 295 5.25 20.55 -9.23
N VAL A 296 4.18 20.19 -9.95
CA VAL A 296 3.40 21.08 -10.80
C VAL A 296 2.17 21.56 -10.04
N PHE A 297 1.85 22.84 -10.15
CA PHE A 297 0.65 23.42 -9.55
C PHE A 297 -0.20 24.15 -10.59
N THR A 298 -1.51 23.96 -10.48
CA THR A 298 -2.53 24.75 -11.18
C THR A 298 -3.70 25.03 -10.24
N ASN A 299 -4.50 26.04 -10.54
CA ASN A 299 -5.73 26.30 -9.80
C ASN A 299 -6.92 26.69 -10.69
N GLY A 300 -8.13 26.45 -10.18
CA GLY A 300 -9.36 26.84 -10.85
C GLY A 300 -10.64 26.50 -10.10
N CYS A 301 -11.74 26.93 -10.69
CA CYS A 301 -13.09 26.67 -10.18
C CYS A 301 -13.56 25.25 -10.52
N PHE A 302 -13.28 24.77 -11.75
CA PHE A 302 -13.64 23.41 -12.19
C PHE A 302 -15.10 23.01 -11.93
N ASP A 303 -16.02 23.97 -12.12
CA ASP A 303 -17.44 23.84 -11.78
C ASP A 303 -18.12 22.66 -12.51
N ILE A 304 -18.07 22.67 -13.84
CA ILE A 304 -18.49 21.56 -14.68
C ILE A 304 -17.30 21.20 -15.56
N LEU A 305 -16.77 20.00 -15.36
CA LEU A 305 -15.67 19.48 -16.17
C LEU A 305 -16.12 19.19 -17.60
N HIS A 306 -15.17 19.32 -18.52
CA HIS A 306 -15.33 19.02 -19.93
C HIS A 306 -13.96 18.63 -20.49
N GLN A 307 -13.92 18.14 -21.72
CA GLN A 307 -12.69 17.70 -22.39
C GLN A 307 -11.54 18.71 -22.27
N GLY A 308 -11.81 20.01 -22.49
CA GLY A 308 -10.79 21.06 -22.35
C GLY A 308 -10.10 21.11 -20.98
N HIS A 309 -10.81 20.84 -19.87
CA HIS A 309 -10.19 20.75 -18.55
C HIS A 309 -9.32 19.49 -18.40
N VAL A 310 -9.77 18.34 -18.92
CA VAL A 310 -9.03 17.09 -18.84
C VAL A 310 -7.72 17.20 -19.61
N THR A 311 -7.78 17.66 -20.86
CA THR A 311 -6.59 17.88 -21.70
C THR A 311 -5.62 18.89 -21.07
N TYR A 312 -6.13 19.98 -20.51
CA TYR A 312 -5.33 20.97 -19.79
C TYR A 312 -4.59 20.36 -18.59
N LEU A 313 -5.29 19.58 -17.76
CA LEU A 313 -4.71 18.94 -16.58
C LEU A 313 -3.70 17.84 -16.97
N GLU A 314 -3.96 17.08 -18.02
CA GLU A 314 -3.00 16.10 -18.57
C GLU A 314 -1.72 16.77 -19.07
N GLN A 315 -1.84 17.89 -19.79
CA GLN A 315 -0.68 18.67 -20.22
C GLN A 315 0.09 19.27 -19.04
N ALA A 316 -0.62 19.83 -18.06
CA ALA A 316 0.00 20.31 -16.82
C ALA A 316 0.74 19.18 -16.10
N ARG A 317 0.14 18.00 -15.98
CA ARG A 317 0.77 16.82 -15.35
C ARG A 317 2.05 16.39 -16.07
N GLY A 318 2.12 16.57 -17.39
CA GLY A 318 3.30 16.27 -18.21
C GLY A 318 4.52 17.14 -17.94
N GLU A 319 4.37 18.28 -17.26
CA GLU A 319 5.45 19.21 -16.95
C GLU A 319 6.24 18.86 -15.68
N GLY A 320 5.88 17.78 -14.98
CA GLY A 320 6.57 17.31 -13.78
C GLY A 320 6.16 15.91 -13.33
N ASP A 321 6.42 15.59 -12.05
CA ASP A 321 6.24 14.25 -11.48
C ASP A 321 5.01 14.14 -10.56
N CYS A 322 4.39 15.28 -10.25
CA CYS A 322 3.26 15.38 -9.33
C CYS A 322 2.43 16.62 -9.69
N LEU A 323 1.13 16.46 -10.00
CA LEU A 323 0.21 17.57 -10.22
C LEU A 323 -0.64 17.82 -8.97
N VAL A 324 -0.53 19.04 -8.44
CA VAL A 324 -1.39 19.59 -7.40
C VAL A 324 -2.40 20.54 -8.02
N VAL A 325 -3.69 20.35 -7.72
CA VAL A 325 -4.78 21.20 -8.20
C VAL A 325 -5.42 21.95 -7.03
N GLY A 326 -5.28 23.28 -7.02
CA GLY A 326 -6.02 24.16 -6.12
C GLY A 326 -7.45 24.39 -6.60
N VAL A 327 -8.44 24.09 -5.76
CA VAL A 327 -9.87 24.26 -6.05
C VAL A 327 -10.42 25.42 -5.24
N ASN A 328 -11.01 26.41 -5.92
CA ASN A 328 -11.67 27.53 -5.23
C ASN A 328 -12.86 27.00 -4.40
N SER A 329 -12.99 27.46 -3.15
CA SER A 329 -14.18 27.25 -2.33
C SER A 329 -15.42 27.88 -2.93
N ASP A 330 -16.62 27.45 -2.53
CA ASP A 330 -17.88 28.00 -3.03
C ASP A 330 -17.98 29.52 -2.77
N GLY A 331 -17.53 29.96 -1.59
CA GLY A 331 -17.44 31.38 -1.25
C GLY A 331 -16.44 32.15 -2.11
N SER A 332 -15.28 31.55 -2.42
CA SER A 332 -14.27 32.14 -3.31
C SER A 332 -14.83 32.32 -4.73
N VAL A 333 -15.50 31.31 -5.28
CA VAL A 333 -16.09 31.37 -6.63
C VAL A 333 -17.15 32.46 -6.74
N ARG A 334 -18.01 32.61 -5.72
CA ARG A 334 -19.05 33.65 -5.70
C ARG A 334 -18.46 35.06 -5.69
N ARG A 335 -17.41 35.30 -4.89
CA ARG A 335 -16.70 36.60 -4.87
C ARG A 335 -16.05 36.96 -6.20
N LEU A 336 -15.58 35.96 -6.95
CA LEU A 336 -15.01 36.16 -8.29
C LEU A 336 -16.05 36.57 -9.36
N GLY A 337 -17.34 36.68 -9.02
CA GLY A 337 -18.35 37.28 -9.89
C GLY A 337 -18.64 36.48 -11.16
N LYS A 338 -18.53 35.15 -11.12
CA LYS A 338 -18.74 34.28 -12.30
C LYS A 338 -20.20 34.01 -12.66
N GLY A 339 -21.14 34.72 -12.02
CA GLY A 339 -22.60 34.61 -12.14
C GLY A 339 -23.24 34.12 -10.83
N ASP A 340 -24.43 34.62 -10.50
CA ASP A 340 -25.11 34.37 -9.21
C ASP A 340 -25.46 32.89 -8.97
N ASP A 341 -25.62 32.12 -10.06
CA ASP A 341 -25.92 30.68 -10.03
C ASP A 341 -24.67 29.79 -9.91
N ARG A 342 -23.47 30.36 -9.71
CA ARG A 342 -22.21 29.61 -9.71
C ARG A 342 -21.44 29.70 -8.37
N PRO A 343 -20.83 28.60 -7.91
CA PRO A 343 -20.72 27.31 -8.57
C PRO A 343 -22.03 26.49 -8.48
N VAL A 344 -22.27 25.66 -9.48
CA VAL A 344 -23.41 24.71 -9.51
C VAL A 344 -23.12 23.52 -8.61
N ASN A 345 -21.87 23.04 -8.64
CA ASN A 345 -21.43 21.93 -7.81
C ASN A 345 -20.70 22.42 -6.55
N HIS A 346 -21.04 21.86 -5.39
CA HIS A 346 -20.35 22.13 -4.13
C HIS A 346 -18.85 21.80 -4.24
N GLU A 347 -18.00 22.59 -3.58
CA GLU A 347 -16.53 22.46 -3.59
C GLU A 347 -16.03 21.04 -3.34
N GLN A 348 -16.64 20.31 -2.41
CA GLN A 348 -16.27 18.93 -2.11
C GLN A 348 -16.55 17.98 -3.28
N SER A 349 -17.66 18.18 -4.00
CA SER A 349 -17.96 17.41 -5.20
C SER A 349 -16.97 17.71 -6.32
N ARG A 350 -16.61 19.00 -6.51
CA ARG A 350 -15.62 19.43 -7.49
C ARG A 350 -14.24 18.85 -7.18
N ALA A 351 -13.82 18.89 -5.91
CA ALA A 351 -12.57 18.30 -5.45
C ALA A 351 -12.54 16.78 -5.67
N ARG A 352 -13.62 16.06 -5.34
CA ARG A 352 -13.72 14.60 -5.53
C ARG A 352 -13.64 14.18 -6.99
N ILE A 353 -14.27 14.93 -7.89
CA ILE A 353 -14.21 14.66 -9.33
C ILE A 353 -12.79 14.90 -9.85
N LEU A 354 -12.14 15.99 -9.47
CA LEU A 354 -10.75 16.26 -9.85
C LEU A 354 -9.80 15.19 -9.32
N ALA A 355 -9.98 14.76 -8.08
CA ALA A 355 -9.20 13.70 -7.49
C ALA A 355 -9.36 12.36 -8.24
N ALA A 356 -10.53 12.10 -8.84
CA ALA A 356 -10.77 10.91 -9.67
C ALA A 356 -10.00 10.91 -11.00
N LEU A 357 -9.49 12.07 -11.44
CA LEU A 357 -8.74 12.14 -12.68
C LEU A 357 -7.35 11.51 -12.49
N GLY A 358 -7.00 10.60 -13.40
CA GLY A 358 -5.72 9.86 -13.32
C GLY A 358 -4.48 10.74 -13.40
N CYS A 359 -4.59 11.94 -13.99
CA CYS A 359 -3.49 12.91 -14.09
C CYS A 359 -3.35 13.83 -12.87
N VAL A 360 -4.26 13.78 -11.89
CA VAL A 360 -4.23 14.61 -10.68
C VAL A 360 -3.69 13.78 -9.52
N ASP A 361 -2.60 14.22 -8.89
CA ASP A 361 -1.98 13.53 -7.76
C ASP A 361 -2.53 14.04 -6.43
N HIS A 362 -2.76 15.36 -6.28
CA HIS A 362 -3.32 15.99 -5.07
C HIS A 362 -4.29 17.12 -5.41
N VAL A 363 -5.26 17.33 -4.53
CA VAL A 363 -6.28 18.38 -4.58
C VAL A 363 -6.31 19.09 -3.24
N VAL A 364 -6.38 20.42 -3.27
CA VAL A 364 -6.49 21.26 -2.07
C VAL A 364 -7.54 22.33 -2.31
N ILE A 365 -8.46 22.50 -1.34
CA ILE A 365 -9.50 23.54 -1.41
C ILE A 365 -8.94 24.80 -0.74
N PHE A 366 -9.12 25.96 -1.38
CA PHE A 366 -8.69 27.25 -0.83
C PHE A 366 -9.80 28.28 -0.91
N THR A 367 -9.86 29.19 0.08
CA THR A 367 -10.99 30.12 0.25
C THR A 367 -10.66 31.54 -0.20
N GLU A 368 -9.39 31.89 -0.32
CA GLU A 368 -8.93 33.18 -0.78
C GLU A 368 -9.34 33.44 -2.24
N GLU A 369 -9.38 34.72 -2.63
CA GLU A 369 -9.72 35.11 -4.01
C GLU A 369 -8.64 34.69 -5.01
N THR A 370 -7.39 34.69 -4.56
CA THR A 370 -6.23 34.31 -5.36
C THR A 370 -5.48 33.15 -4.69
N PRO A 371 -4.82 32.29 -5.47
CA PRO A 371 -4.07 31.15 -4.92
C PRO A 371 -2.69 31.57 -4.36
N GLN A 372 -2.41 32.86 -4.13
CA GLN A 372 -1.06 33.33 -3.83
C GLN A 372 -0.48 32.69 -2.56
N ASN A 373 -1.24 32.68 -1.46
CA ASN A 373 -0.84 32.03 -0.21
C ASN A 373 -0.58 30.53 -0.41
N LEU A 374 -1.45 29.88 -1.17
CA LEU A 374 -1.35 28.48 -1.48
C LEU A 374 -0.08 28.16 -2.29
N ILE A 375 0.23 28.98 -3.30
CA ILE A 375 1.45 28.86 -4.09
C ILE A 375 2.69 29.11 -3.23
N ALA A 376 2.67 30.11 -2.35
CA ALA A 376 3.78 30.42 -1.46
C ALA A 376 4.03 29.33 -0.40
N ALA A 377 2.98 28.65 0.07
CA ALA A 377 3.12 27.53 1.00
C ALA A 377 3.63 26.26 0.30
N LEU A 378 3.12 25.98 -0.91
CA LEU A 378 3.50 24.78 -1.66
C LEU A 378 4.82 24.93 -2.41
N MET A 379 5.21 26.14 -2.82
CA MET A 379 6.39 26.47 -3.63
C MET A 379 6.63 25.54 -4.84
N PRO A 380 5.69 25.44 -5.78
CA PRO A 380 5.79 24.51 -6.91
C PRO A 380 7.00 24.79 -7.81
N ASP A 381 7.55 23.71 -8.39
CA ASP A 381 8.64 23.78 -9.36
C ASP A 381 8.14 24.26 -10.73
N VAL A 382 6.87 24.00 -11.03
CA VAL A 382 6.19 24.47 -12.24
C VAL A 382 4.81 25.01 -11.88
N LEU A 383 4.55 26.28 -12.18
CA LEU A 383 3.23 26.89 -12.09
C LEU A 383 2.58 26.94 -13.47
N VAL A 384 1.39 26.36 -13.59
CA VAL A 384 0.66 26.26 -14.86
C VAL A 384 -0.65 27.02 -14.75
N LYS A 385 -0.96 27.82 -15.77
CA LYS A 385 -2.26 28.46 -15.93
C LYS A 385 -2.90 28.13 -17.28
N GLY A 386 -4.18 27.77 -17.26
CA GLY A 386 -4.96 27.57 -18.47
C GLY A 386 -5.38 28.90 -19.12
N GLY A 387 -5.22 29.00 -20.43
CA GLY A 387 -5.54 30.17 -21.25
C GLY A 387 -4.30 30.82 -21.85
N ASP A 388 -4.50 31.97 -22.47
CA ASP A 388 -3.43 32.79 -23.07
C ASP A 388 -3.05 33.95 -22.14
N TRP A 389 -2.59 33.63 -20.92
CA TRP A 389 -2.16 34.62 -19.94
C TRP A 389 -0.67 34.95 -20.14
N PRO A 390 -0.29 36.24 -20.22
CA PRO A 390 1.10 36.64 -20.06
C PRO A 390 1.63 36.12 -18.71
N VAL A 391 2.83 35.53 -18.72
CA VAL A 391 3.43 34.90 -17.53
C VAL A 391 3.48 35.86 -16.34
N GLU A 392 3.74 37.14 -16.61
CA GLU A 392 3.86 38.21 -15.61
C GLU A 392 2.53 38.53 -14.92
N LYS A 393 1.40 38.14 -15.51
CA LYS A 393 0.05 38.33 -14.96
C LYS A 393 -0.47 37.12 -14.21
N ILE A 394 0.28 36.01 -14.18
CA ILE A 394 -0.09 34.81 -13.43
C ILE A 394 0.25 35.04 -11.95
N VAL A 395 -0.77 34.99 -11.09
CA VAL A 395 -0.60 35.08 -9.63
C VAL A 395 0.36 33.99 -9.15
N GLY A 396 1.38 34.37 -8.37
CA GLY A 396 2.42 33.45 -7.88
C GLY A 396 3.63 33.29 -8.81
N ALA A 397 3.62 33.91 -10.01
CA ALA A 397 4.73 33.82 -10.94
C ALA A 397 6.05 34.42 -10.39
N PRO A 398 6.06 35.61 -9.76
CA PRO A 398 7.29 36.16 -9.18
C PRO A 398 7.94 35.23 -8.14
N GLU A 399 7.13 34.65 -7.26
CA GLU A 399 7.58 33.76 -6.19
C GLU A 399 8.19 32.47 -6.75
N VAL A 400 7.51 31.84 -7.73
CA VAL A 400 7.98 30.61 -8.36
C VAL A 400 9.26 30.83 -9.17
N LEU A 401 9.33 31.92 -9.95
CA LEU A 401 10.53 32.25 -10.74
C LEU A 401 11.72 32.60 -9.83
N ALA A 402 11.50 33.33 -8.74
CA ALA A 402 12.56 33.67 -7.78
C ALA A 402 13.14 32.42 -7.08
N ALA A 403 12.34 31.39 -6.89
CA ALA A 403 12.78 30.10 -6.35
C ALA A 403 13.43 29.17 -7.41
N GLY A 404 13.60 29.64 -8.66
CA GLY A 404 14.18 28.85 -9.74
C GLY A 404 13.20 27.90 -10.45
N GLY A 405 11.90 28.03 -10.16
CA GLY A 405 10.84 27.30 -10.85
C GLY A 405 10.51 27.88 -12.22
N ARG A 406 9.53 27.27 -12.90
CA ARG A 406 9.03 27.70 -14.22
C ARG A 406 7.57 28.08 -14.14
N VAL A 407 7.14 28.99 -15.02
CA VAL A 407 5.73 29.37 -15.16
C VAL A 407 5.32 29.20 -16.62
N LEU A 408 4.20 28.53 -16.85
CA LEU A 408 3.70 28.17 -18.17
C LEU A 408 2.23 28.57 -18.32
N SER A 409 1.88 29.08 -19.50
CA SER A 409 0.48 29.25 -19.92
C SER A 409 0.17 28.17 -20.95
N ILE A 410 -0.88 27.39 -20.71
CA ILE A 410 -1.30 26.32 -21.61
C ILE A 410 -2.58 26.79 -22.34
N PRO A 411 -2.57 26.88 -23.69
CA PRO A 411 -3.73 27.29 -24.46
C PRO A 411 -4.95 26.41 -24.16
N LEU A 412 -6.13 27.03 -24.06
CA LEU A 412 -7.37 26.28 -23.87
C LEU A 412 -7.78 25.60 -25.18
N VAL A 413 -8.36 24.41 -25.08
CA VAL A 413 -8.94 23.71 -26.24
C VAL A 413 -10.16 24.50 -26.74
N GLU A 414 -10.12 24.92 -28.01
CA GLU A 414 -11.22 25.65 -28.66
C GLU A 414 -12.56 24.89 -28.55
N ASN A 415 -13.66 25.63 -28.44
CA ASN A 415 -15.05 25.12 -28.37
C ASN A 415 -15.49 24.41 -27.07
N TYR A 416 -14.66 24.39 -26.01
CA TYR A 416 -15.05 23.83 -24.71
C TYR A 416 -14.97 24.88 -23.59
N SER A 417 -16.12 25.35 -23.11
CA SER A 417 -16.22 26.15 -21.88
C SER A 417 -17.46 25.79 -21.07
N THR A 418 -17.36 25.87 -19.73
CA THR A 418 -18.52 25.71 -18.83
C THR A 418 -19.66 26.65 -19.20
N THR A 419 -19.36 27.89 -19.59
CA THR A 419 -20.37 28.88 -20.00
C THR A 419 -21.12 28.45 -21.27
N SER A 420 -20.41 27.95 -22.28
CA SER A 420 -21.05 27.43 -23.51
C SER A 420 -21.87 26.16 -23.24
N LEU A 421 -21.43 25.30 -22.32
CA LEU A 421 -22.17 24.09 -21.95
C LEU A 421 -23.47 24.44 -21.24
N LEU A 422 -23.42 25.36 -20.27
CA LEU A 422 -24.60 25.84 -19.55
C LEU A 422 -25.61 26.53 -20.49
N LYS A 423 -25.14 27.31 -21.47
CA LYS A 423 -26.01 27.88 -22.49
C LYS A 423 -26.73 26.81 -23.32
N LYS A 424 -26.04 25.71 -23.69
CA LYS A 424 -26.64 24.57 -24.40
C LYS A 424 -27.63 23.77 -23.55
N ILE A 425 -27.43 23.69 -22.24
CA ILE A 425 -28.34 22.96 -21.32
C ILE A 425 -29.62 23.77 -21.06
N ARG A 426 -29.52 25.10 -21.04
CA ARG A 426 -30.64 26.03 -20.79
C ARG A 426 -31.48 26.35 -22.03
N SER A 427 -31.01 25.99 -23.23
CA SER A 427 -31.75 26.05 -24.50
C SER A 427 -32.44 24.74 -24.78
#